data_AF-A0A847BGP9-F1
#
_entry.id   AF-A0A847BGP9-F1
#
_cell.length_a   1.000
_cell.length_b   1.000
_cell.length_c   1.000
_cell.angle_alpha   90.00
_cell.angle_beta   90.00
_cell.angle_gamma   90.00
#
_symmetry.space_group_name_H-M   'P 1'
#
loop_
_entity.id
_entity.type
_entity.pdbx_description
1 polymer ?
#
loop_
_entity_poly.entity_id
_entity_poly.type
_entity_poly.pdbx_seq_one_letter_code
_entity_poly.pdbx_strand_id
1 'polypeptide(L)'
;MIDWVTARCPLELLSDDARAAALALGDRIQRYDPVTGDVVWTTAAWDSIRSDSHQLAAKAGCDLWVQGSPGRIIGDGDTVFSSGAAAALDLRGCVDRMRQFLAARLGAELPPAEVWIVSRIDVTGNVQLQSLAEVRQALSILRDVEGGRYRVSQQAGDTVYWSHSSKHRSGKAYAKGPHLLHLS
;
A
#
# COMPACT_ATOMS: atom_id res chain seq x y z
N MET A 1 13.45 1.14 0.95
CA MET A 1 12.42 1.49 1.95
C MET A 1 11.17 0.68 1.68
N ILE A 2 10.49 0.16 2.71
CA ILE A 2 9.13 -0.38 2.55
C ILE A 2 8.17 0.80 2.40
N ASP A 3 7.61 0.97 1.21
CA ASP A 3 6.79 2.13 0.85
C ASP A 3 5.29 1.83 0.99
N TRP A 4 4.89 0.58 0.81
CA TRP A 4 3.51 0.14 0.96
C TRP A 4 3.45 -1.25 1.57
N VAL A 5 2.47 -1.47 2.45
CA VAL A 5 2.11 -2.78 2.99
C VAL A 5 0.61 -2.96 2.89
N THR A 6 0.18 -4.16 2.49
CA THR A 6 -1.19 -4.64 2.69
C THR A 6 -1.13 -5.90 3.54
N ALA A 7 -1.87 -5.89 4.65
CA ALA A 7 -1.95 -7.02 5.58
C ALA A 7 -3.40 -7.26 6.01
N ARG A 8 -3.67 -8.48 6.46
CA ARG A 8 -4.99 -8.89 6.94
C ARG A 8 -4.89 -9.74 8.21
N CYS A 9 -5.87 -9.61 9.08
CA CYS A 9 -6.05 -10.48 10.24
C CYS A 9 -7.42 -11.18 10.14
N PRO A 10 -7.48 -12.52 10.23
CA PRO A 10 -8.75 -13.23 10.30
C PRO A 10 -9.64 -12.70 11.43
N LEU A 11 -10.92 -12.43 11.15
CA LEU A 11 -11.84 -11.86 12.15
C LEU A 11 -12.06 -12.76 13.36
N GLU A 12 -11.87 -14.06 13.21
CA GLU A 12 -11.95 -15.06 14.29
C GLU A 12 -10.86 -14.90 15.35
N LEU A 13 -9.76 -14.20 15.03
CA LEU A 13 -8.69 -13.92 15.98
C LEU A 13 -8.92 -12.63 16.77
N LEU A 14 -9.93 -11.83 16.42
CA LEU A 14 -10.28 -10.59 17.13
C LEU A 14 -11.17 -10.92 18.33
N SER A 15 -11.07 -10.10 19.39
CA SER A 15 -12.09 -10.09 20.45
C SER A 15 -13.45 -9.68 19.88
N ASP A 16 -14.53 -10.02 20.57
CA ASP A 16 -15.89 -9.66 20.13
C ASP A 16 -16.06 -8.15 19.94
N ASP A 17 -15.48 -7.35 20.86
CA ASP A 17 -15.49 -5.88 20.78
C ASP A 17 -14.71 -5.37 19.58
N ALA A 18 -13.49 -5.88 19.34
CA ALA A 18 -12.68 -5.49 18.20
C ALA A 18 -13.33 -5.91 16.88
N ARG A 19 -13.97 -7.09 16.83
CA ARG A 19 -14.70 -7.59 15.67
C ARG A 19 -15.91 -6.69 15.36
N ALA A 20 -16.67 -6.30 16.38
CA ALA A 20 -17.81 -5.39 16.22
C ALA A 20 -17.34 -4.02 15.71
N ALA A 21 -16.30 -3.45 16.32
CA ALA A 21 -15.73 -2.16 15.89
C ALA A 21 -15.18 -2.23 14.45
N ALA A 22 -14.46 -3.30 14.10
CA ALA A 22 -13.94 -3.53 12.76
C ALA A 22 -15.08 -3.64 11.73
N LEU A 23 -16.12 -4.41 12.03
CA LEU A 23 -17.31 -4.53 11.17
C LEU A 23 -18.13 -3.25 11.12
N ALA A 24 -17.95 -2.29 12.03
CA ALA A 24 -18.57 -0.98 11.92
C ALA A 24 -17.77 -0.01 11.01
N LEU A 25 -16.57 -0.39 10.54
CA LEU A 25 -15.76 0.46 9.67
C LEU A 25 -16.39 0.64 8.28
N GLY A 26 -16.40 1.90 7.85
CA GLY A 26 -16.63 2.31 6.48
C GLY A 26 -18.03 2.03 5.94
N ASP A 27 -18.28 2.57 4.75
CA ASP A 27 -19.52 2.35 4.03
C ASP A 27 -19.66 0.92 3.52
N ARG A 28 -20.88 0.60 3.08
CA ARG A 28 -21.20 -0.65 2.38
C ARG A 28 -21.47 -0.38 0.92
N ILE A 29 -20.77 -1.12 0.06
CA ILE A 29 -21.06 -1.14 -1.37
C ILE A 29 -22.02 -2.30 -1.59
N GLN A 30 -23.21 -1.98 -2.10
CA GLN A 30 -24.25 -2.95 -2.41
C GLN A 30 -24.49 -2.97 -3.91
N ARG A 31 -24.65 -4.18 -4.46
CA ARG A 31 -25.18 -4.37 -5.81
C ARG A 31 -26.64 -4.74 -5.68
N TYR A 32 -27.49 -4.00 -6.40
CA TYR A 32 -28.91 -4.29 -6.50
C TYR A 32 -29.23 -4.97 -7.83
N ASP A 33 -30.25 -5.81 -7.82
CA ASP A 33 -30.90 -6.29 -9.04
C ASP A 33 -31.67 -5.12 -9.66
N PRO A 34 -31.42 -4.75 -10.92
CA PRO A 34 -32.06 -3.58 -11.53
C PRO A 34 -33.55 -3.79 -11.84
N VAL A 35 -34.05 -5.03 -11.82
CA VAL A 35 -35.45 -5.39 -12.10
C VAL A 35 -36.24 -5.53 -10.80
N THR A 36 -35.72 -6.26 -9.81
CA THR A 36 -36.45 -6.51 -8.56
C THR A 36 -36.14 -5.48 -7.47
N GLY A 37 -34.99 -4.80 -7.55
CA GLY A 37 -34.49 -3.91 -6.51
C GLY A 37 -33.82 -4.63 -5.32
N ASP A 38 -33.76 -5.97 -5.35
CA ASP A 38 -33.19 -6.75 -4.25
C ASP A 38 -31.66 -6.62 -4.18
N VAL A 39 -31.11 -6.75 -2.97
CA VAL A 39 -29.66 -6.79 -2.77
C VAL A 39 -29.11 -8.13 -3.24
N VAL A 40 -28.26 -8.10 -4.27
CA VAL A 40 -27.56 -9.28 -4.80
C VAL A 40 -26.35 -9.62 -3.93
N TRP A 41 -25.56 -8.61 -3.56
CA TRP A 41 -24.44 -8.77 -2.63
C TRP A 41 -24.08 -7.45 -1.96
N THR A 42 -23.39 -7.56 -0.81
CA THR A 42 -22.84 -6.44 -0.05
C THR A 42 -21.37 -6.69 0.26
N THR A 43 -20.53 -5.67 0.16
CA THR A 43 -19.13 -5.69 0.60
C THR A 43 -18.76 -4.42 1.35
N ALA A 44 -17.76 -4.49 2.22
CA ALA A 44 -17.24 -3.31 2.89
C ALA A 44 -16.39 -2.48 1.92
N ALA A 45 -16.67 -1.18 1.88
CA ALA A 45 -15.80 -0.22 1.21
C ALA A 45 -14.46 -0.11 1.96
N TRP A 46 -13.39 0.22 1.24
CA TRP A 46 -12.17 0.68 1.89
C TRP A 46 -12.43 2.06 2.48
N ASP A 47 -12.30 2.17 3.78
CA ASP A 47 -12.38 3.45 4.46
C ASP A 47 -10.98 4.03 4.62
N SER A 48 -10.83 5.30 4.25
CA SER A 48 -9.59 6.03 4.56
C SER A 48 -9.64 6.41 6.02
N ILE A 49 -8.76 5.81 6.82
CA ILE A 49 -8.62 6.16 8.23
C ILE A 49 -7.86 7.47 8.29
N ARG A 50 -8.62 8.57 8.33
CA ARG A 50 -8.07 9.92 8.39
C ARG A 50 -7.50 10.17 9.79
N SER A 51 -6.18 10.12 9.93
CA SER A 51 -5.53 11.28 10.51
C SER A 51 -5.31 12.26 9.36
N ASP A 52 -5.62 13.51 9.62
CA ASP A 52 -5.27 14.78 8.99
C ASP A 52 -4.01 14.87 8.10
N SER A 53 -3.25 13.79 7.85
CA SER A 53 -2.20 13.72 6.82
C SER A 53 -1.73 12.33 6.35
N HIS A 54 -2.25 11.16 6.80
CA HIS A 54 -1.49 9.89 6.63
C HIS A 54 -2.33 8.63 6.26
N GLN A 55 -2.62 8.47 4.97
CA GLN A 55 -3.47 7.46 4.32
C GLN A 55 -3.15 5.99 4.67
N LEU A 56 -3.64 5.50 5.82
CA LEU A 56 -4.01 4.09 5.94
C LEU A 56 -5.47 3.92 5.52
N ALA A 57 -5.75 2.86 4.79
CA ALA A 57 -7.11 2.42 4.53
C ALA A 57 -7.35 1.08 5.21
N ALA A 58 -8.55 0.89 5.76
CA ALA A 58 -8.97 -0.38 6.33
C ALA A 58 -10.35 -0.76 5.82
N LYS A 59 -10.66 -2.04 5.93
CA LYS A 59 -12.00 -2.57 5.76
C LYS A 59 -12.12 -3.89 6.50
N ALA A 60 -13.33 -4.25 6.91
CA ALA A 60 -13.60 -5.55 7.51
C ALA A 60 -14.66 -6.30 6.69
N GLY A 61 -14.39 -7.57 6.40
CA GLY A 61 -15.30 -8.48 5.72
C GLY A 61 -15.20 -9.86 6.35
N CYS A 62 -14.58 -10.82 5.67
CA CYS A 62 -14.13 -12.07 6.31
C CYS A 62 -12.87 -11.88 7.16
N ASP A 63 -12.01 -10.95 6.76
CA ASP A 63 -10.82 -10.52 7.49
C ASP A 63 -10.89 -9.02 7.78
N LEU A 64 -10.16 -8.57 8.80
CA LEU A 64 -9.79 -7.18 8.98
C LEU A 64 -8.57 -6.86 8.11
N TRP A 65 -8.73 -5.99 7.14
CA TRP A 65 -7.67 -5.55 6.23
C TRP A 65 -7.14 -4.18 6.63
N VAL A 66 -5.83 -3.99 6.46
CA VAL A 66 -5.17 -2.69 6.54
C VAL A 66 -4.20 -2.55 5.37
N GLN A 67 -4.16 -1.37 4.75
CA GLN A 67 -3.19 -1.06 3.72
C GLN A 67 -2.73 0.39 3.78
N GLY A 68 -1.52 0.65 3.32
CA GLY A 68 -0.98 2.00 3.22
C GLY A 68 0.52 2.01 3.38
N SER A 69 1.08 3.22 3.49
CA SER A 69 2.51 3.41 3.67
C SER A 69 2.88 3.44 5.15
N PRO A 70 3.69 2.49 5.66
CA PRO A 70 4.14 2.51 7.05
C PRO A 70 4.93 3.77 7.39
N GLY A 71 5.74 4.28 6.44
CA GLY A 71 6.54 5.50 6.66
C GLY A 71 5.70 6.74 6.97
N ARG A 72 4.40 6.75 6.61
CA ARG A 72 3.50 7.88 6.88
C ARG A 72 3.00 7.93 8.33
N ILE A 73 2.90 6.79 9.01
CA ILE A 73 2.43 6.71 10.40
C ILE A 73 3.59 6.67 11.42
N ILE A 74 4.83 6.57 10.96
CA ILE A 74 6.04 6.45 11.79
C ILE A 74 6.80 7.80 11.93
N GLY A 75 6.52 8.81 11.09
CA GLY A 75 7.28 10.09 10.97
C GLY A 75 8.39 9.98 9.92
N ASP A 76 8.64 10.93 8.99
CA ASP A 76 8.89 12.38 9.12
C ASP A 76 8.22 13.22 8.00
N GLY A 77 7.04 12.81 7.51
CA GLY A 77 6.30 13.55 6.47
C GLY A 77 6.89 13.48 5.05
N ASP A 78 8.19 13.19 4.90
CA ASP A 78 8.87 13.06 3.62
C ASP A 78 9.43 11.64 3.41
N THR A 79 8.58 10.74 2.91
CA THR A 79 8.97 9.36 2.60
C THR A 79 9.73 9.23 1.28
N VAL A 80 9.99 10.34 0.57
CA VAL A 80 10.60 10.30 -0.76
C VAL A 80 12.06 9.87 -0.69
N PHE A 81 12.78 10.20 0.37
CA PHE A 81 14.19 9.82 0.57
C PHE A 81 14.39 9.34 2.00
N SER A 82 13.75 8.22 2.36
CA SER A 82 13.84 7.54 3.68
C SER A 82 14.99 8.04 4.58
N SER A 83 14.73 9.08 5.36
CA SER A 83 15.62 9.57 6.41
C SER A 83 15.01 9.17 7.75
N GLY A 84 15.84 8.76 8.71
CA GLY A 84 15.39 8.44 10.06
C GLY A 84 14.74 7.06 10.27
N ALA A 85 13.84 6.98 11.25
CA ALA A 85 13.32 5.74 11.84
C ALA A 85 12.64 4.78 10.83
N ALA A 86 12.04 5.29 9.76
CA ALA A 86 11.38 4.47 8.73
C ALA A 86 12.36 3.64 7.88
N ALA A 87 13.63 4.04 7.76
CA ALA A 87 14.67 3.23 7.11
C ALA A 87 15.12 2.05 7.99
N ALA A 88 14.87 2.10 9.29
CA ALA A 88 15.32 1.13 10.28
C ALA A 88 14.29 0.05 10.64
N LEU A 89 13.10 0.06 10.02
CA LEU A 89 12.02 -0.88 10.38
C LEU A 89 11.94 -2.05 9.41
N ASP A 90 11.95 -3.25 9.97
CA ASP A 90 11.62 -4.48 9.28
C ASP A 90 10.11 -4.59 9.04
N LEU A 91 9.70 -5.59 8.25
CA LEU A 91 8.29 -5.82 7.91
C LEU A 91 7.41 -5.98 9.15
N ARG A 92 7.91 -6.68 10.18
CA ARG A 92 7.17 -6.92 11.42
C ARG A 92 6.90 -5.61 12.14
N GLY A 93 7.90 -4.74 12.24
CA GLY A 93 7.76 -3.39 12.78
C GLY A 93 6.76 -2.54 11.99
N CYS A 94 6.78 -2.61 10.65
CA CYS A 94 5.79 -1.91 9.82
C CYS A 94 4.36 -2.37 10.11
N VAL A 95 4.12 -3.68 10.13
CA VAL A 95 2.80 -4.25 10.41
C VAL A 95 2.34 -3.91 11.82
N ASP A 96 3.23 -4.01 12.81
CA ASP A 96 2.89 -3.68 14.20
C ASP A 96 2.50 -2.20 14.37
N ARG A 97 3.20 -1.28 13.70
CA ARG A 97 2.84 0.15 13.71
C ARG A 97 1.50 0.42 13.03
N MET A 98 1.24 -0.21 11.89
CA MET A 98 -0.06 -0.10 11.20
C MET A 98 -1.20 -0.66 12.06
N ARG A 99 -0.96 -1.80 12.71
CA ARG A 99 -1.89 -2.42 13.67
C ARG A 99 -2.17 -1.49 14.84
N GLN A 100 -1.14 -0.95 15.49
CA GLN A 100 -1.31 -0.05 16.65
C GLN A 100 -2.12 1.19 16.27
N PHE A 101 -1.85 1.77 15.11
CA PHE A 101 -2.63 2.92 14.60
C PHE A 101 -4.09 2.56 14.39
N LEU A 102 -4.37 1.40 13.77
CA LEU A 102 -5.73 0.90 13.56
C LEU A 102 -6.44 0.60 14.89
N ALA A 103 -5.76 -0.03 15.84
CA ALA A 103 -6.28 -0.36 17.17
C ALA A 103 -6.72 0.91 17.92
N ALA A 104 -5.89 1.95 17.92
CA ALA A 104 -6.21 3.24 18.52
C ALA A 104 -7.46 3.89 17.87
N ARG A 105 -7.65 3.69 16.57
CA ARG A 105 -8.80 4.23 15.81
C ARG A 105 -10.09 3.45 16.02
N LEU A 106 -9.97 2.13 16.21
CA LEU A 106 -11.09 1.27 16.56
C LEU A 106 -11.49 1.40 18.04
N GLY A 107 -10.62 1.94 18.89
CA GLY A 107 -10.81 1.95 20.33
C GLY A 107 -10.79 0.53 20.93
N ALA A 108 -10.09 -0.40 20.28
CA ALA A 108 -10.05 -1.81 20.66
C ALA A 108 -8.66 -2.40 20.45
N GLU A 109 -8.27 -3.36 21.28
CA GLU A 109 -7.02 -4.08 21.11
C GLU A 109 -7.08 -5.01 19.90
N LEU A 110 -5.99 -5.05 19.12
CA LEU A 110 -5.86 -5.94 17.96
C LEU A 110 -4.78 -7.01 18.18
N PRO A 111 -4.97 -8.22 17.62
CA PRO A 111 -4.02 -9.33 17.76
C PRO A 111 -2.60 -8.95 17.31
N PRO A 112 -1.57 -9.55 17.92
CA PRO A 112 -0.19 -9.13 17.71
C PRO A 112 0.27 -9.40 16.26
N ALA A 113 1.30 -8.69 15.80
CA ALA A 113 1.67 -8.63 14.37
C ALA A 113 1.98 -9.99 13.73
N GLU A 114 2.33 -11.01 14.51
CA GLU A 114 2.70 -12.35 14.05
C GLU A 114 1.53 -13.13 13.45
N VAL A 115 0.29 -12.80 13.85
CA VAL A 115 -0.91 -13.45 13.30
C VAL A 115 -1.47 -12.72 12.08
N TRP A 116 -0.86 -11.60 11.68
CA TRP A 116 -1.25 -10.86 10.50
C TRP A 116 -0.60 -11.47 9.26
N ILE A 117 -1.40 -11.64 8.22
CA ILE A 117 -0.99 -12.20 6.94
C ILE A 117 -0.70 -11.04 6.00
N VAL A 118 0.56 -10.86 5.63
CA VAL A 118 0.98 -9.85 4.65
C VAL A 118 0.68 -10.38 3.24
N SER A 119 -0.10 -9.63 2.46
CA SER A 119 -0.47 -10.01 1.09
C SER A 119 0.28 -9.23 0.02
N ARG A 120 0.81 -8.04 0.36
CA ARG A 120 1.57 -7.19 -0.57
C ARG A 120 2.57 -6.31 0.18
N ILE A 121 3.74 -6.14 -0.43
CA ILE A 121 4.76 -5.19 -0.01
C ILE A 121 5.27 -4.49 -1.26
N ASP A 122 5.32 -3.16 -1.26
CA ASP A 122 6.05 -2.41 -2.26
C ASP A 122 7.33 -1.87 -1.63
N VAL A 123 8.47 -2.12 -2.30
CA VAL A 123 9.78 -1.64 -1.87
C VAL A 123 10.25 -0.60 -2.88
N THR A 124 10.53 0.60 -2.38
CA THR A 124 10.97 1.74 -3.19
C THR A 124 12.44 2.05 -2.90
N GLY A 125 13.19 2.30 -3.98
CA GLY A 125 14.53 2.88 -3.97
C GLY A 125 14.53 4.12 -4.85
N ASN A 126 15.16 5.19 -4.38
CA ASN A 126 15.27 6.44 -5.13
C ASN A 126 16.74 6.67 -5.46
N VAL A 127 17.01 7.05 -6.71
CA VAL A 127 18.35 7.34 -7.21
C VAL A 127 18.34 8.77 -7.74
N GLN A 128 19.25 9.59 -7.22
CA GLN A 128 19.45 10.95 -7.71
C GLN A 128 20.51 10.92 -8.82
N LEU A 129 20.14 11.46 -9.99
CA LEU A 129 21.05 11.69 -11.12
C LEU A 129 21.18 13.19 -11.35
N GLN A 130 22.20 13.63 -12.11
CA GLN A 130 22.54 15.05 -12.21
C GLN A 130 21.52 15.84 -13.04
N SER A 131 20.81 15.18 -13.96
CA SER A 131 19.83 15.84 -14.84
C SER A 131 18.71 14.89 -15.30
N LEU A 132 17.61 15.47 -15.80
CA LEU A 132 16.54 14.70 -16.44
C LEU A 132 17.03 13.94 -17.67
N ALA A 133 18.02 14.47 -18.39
CA ALA A 133 18.63 13.80 -19.53
C ALA A 133 19.33 12.50 -19.11
N GLU A 134 20.08 12.53 -18.01
CA GLU A 134 20.69 11.33 -17.43
C GLU A 134 19.64 10.33 -16.93
N VAL A 135 18.53 10.81 -16.33
CA VAL A 135 17.41 9.94 -15.93
C VAL A 135 16.83 9.20 -17.14
N ARG A 136 16.61 9.91 -18.26
CA ARG A 136 16.12 9.28 -19.50
C ARG A 136 17.11 8.27 -20.05
N GLN A 137 18.40 8.60 -20.05
CA GLN A 137 19.46 7.67 -20.47
C GLN A 137 19.49 6.42 -19.60
N ALA A 138 19.45 6.56 -18.27
CA ALA A 138 19.43 5.45 -17.33
C ALA A 138 18.20 4.56 -17.52
N LEU A 139 17.02 5.16 -17.73
CA LEU A 139 15.79 4.41 -18.04
C LEU A 139 15.86 3.69 -19.38
N SER A 140 16.53 4.25 -20.39
CA SER A 140 16.79 3.56 -21.65
C SER A 140 17.71 2.37 -21.44
N ILE A 141 18.80 2.53 -20.69
CA ILE A 141 19.71 1.42 -20.36
C ILE A 141 18.93 0.30 -19.65
N LEU A 142 18.14 0.64 -18.63
CA LEU A 142 17.31 -0.30 -17.88
C LEU A 142 16.25 -1.03 -18.74
N ARG A 143 15.76 -0.37 -19.79
CA ARG A 143 14.82 -0.95 -20.75
C ARG A 143 15.49 -2.01 -21.62
N ASP A 144 16.76 -1.81 -21.94
CA ASP A 144 17.54 -2.67 -22.83
C ASP A 144 18.24 -3.82 -22.08
N VAL A 145 18.13 -3.87 -20.74
CA VAL A 145 18.56 -5.03 -19.94
C VAL A 145 17.56 -6.17 -20.13
N GLU A 146 17.74 -6.94 -21.20
CA GLU A 146 17.04 -8.22 -21.41
C GLU A 146 17.75 -9.36 -20.67
N GLY A 147 17.46 -9.52 -19.39
CA GLY A 147 17.94 -10.65 -18.58
C GLY A 147 16.83 -11.66 -18.27
N GLY A 148 16.66 -12.73 -19.06
CA GLY A 148 15.75 -13.85 -18.72
C GLY A 148 14.26 -13.61 -19.04
N ARG A 149 13.34 -13.90 -18.10
CA ARG A 149 11.87 -13.86 -18.30
C ARG A 149 11.24 -12.46 -18.20
N TYR A 150 12.03 -11.41 -18.02
CA TYR A 150 11.50 -10.06 -17.79
C TYR A 150 11.16 -9.40 -19.13
N ARG A 151 9.86 -9.20 -19.39
CA ARG A 151 9.38 -8.40 -20.53
C ARG A 151 9.26 -6.95 -20.10
N VAL A 152 9.94 -6.06 -20.81
CA VAL A 152 9.79 -4.62 -20.65
C VAL A 152 8.61 -4.15 -21.52
N SER A 153 7.62 -3.50 -20.91
CA SER A 153 6.50 -2.91 -21.65
C SER A 153 6.91 -1.58 -22.28
N GLN A 154 6.76 -1.46 -23.60
CA GLN A 154 7.18 -0.30 -24.40
C GLN A 154 6.13 0.83 -24.46
N GLN A 155 5.03 0.74 -23.72
CA GLN A 155 3.84 1.58 -23.95
C GLN A 155 3.79 2.91 -23.19
N ALA A 156 4.77 3.25 -22.35
CA ALA A 156 4.66 4.43 -21.47
C ALA A 156 5.96 5.25 -21.32
N GLY A 157 6.41 5.92 -22.40
CA GLY A 157 7.37 7.03 -22.33
C GLY A 157 8.63 6.79 -21.46
N ASP A 158 8.85 7.65 -20.46
CA ASP A 158 9.97 7.61 -19.49
C ASP A 158 9.68 6.67 -18.29
N THR A 159 9.04 5.52 -18.53
CA THR A 159 8.79 4.48 -17.52
C THR A 159 9.16 3.10 -18.03
N VAL A 160 9.81 2.32 -17.17
CA VAL A 160 10.18 0.92 -17.41
C VAL A 160 9.36 0.05 -16.46
N TYR A 161 8.74 -1.01 -17.00
CA TYR A 161 8.03 -2.01 -16.21
C TYR A 161 8.70 -3.38 -16.38
N TRP A 162 8.86 -4.12 -15.30
CA TRP A 162 9.30 -5.52 -15.32
C TRP A 162 8.21 -6.44 -14.79
N SER A 163 7.91 -7.53 -15.51
CA SER A 163 6.90 -8.52 -15.12
C SER A 163 5.54 -7.88 -14.78
N HIS A 164 5.09 -6.89 -15.56
CA HIS A 164 3.93 -6.05 -15.25
C HIS A 164 2.65 -6.83 -14.92
N SER A 165 2.41 -7.96 -15.60
CA SER A 165 1.23 -8.81 -15.40
C SER A 165 1.35 -9.82 -14.25
N SER A 166 2.52 -9.90 -13.60
CA SER A 166 2.75 -10.83 -12.50
C SER A 166 2.02 -10.38 -11.24
N LYS A 167 1.22 -11.28 -10.68
CA LYS A 167 0.55 -11.08 -9.38
C LYS A 167 1.50 -11.24 -8.18
N HIS A 168 2.66 -11.87 -8.38
CA HIS A 168 3.59 -12.19 -7.29
C HIS A 168 4.77 -11.21 -7.18
N ARG A 169 5.28 -10.76 -8.33
CA ARG A 169 6.44 -9.87 -8.37
C ARG A 169 6.47 -9.09 -9.68
N SER A 170 6.40 -7.77 -9.56
CA SER A 170 6.56 -6.82 -10.66
C SER A 170 7.45 -5.66 -10.19
N GLY A 171 7.98 -4.90 -11.14
CA GLY A 171 8.82 -3.74 -10.87
C GLY A 171 8.48 -2.59 -11.80
N LYS A 172 8.80 -1.37 -11.35
CA LYS A 172 8.63 -0.15 -12.14
C LYS A 172 9.75 0.85 -11.81
N ALA A 173 10.33 1.48 -12.83
CA ALA A 173 11.21 2.63 -12.69
C ALA A 173 10.70 3.77 -13.58
N TYR A 174 10.73 5.01 -13.09
CA TYR A 174 10.23 6.16 -13.84
C TYR A 174 10.89 7.46 -13.36
N ALA A 175 10.83 8.50 -14.19
CA ALA A 175 11.34 9.83 -13.86
C ALA A 175 10.42 10.52 -12.83
N LYS A 176 10.82 10.54 -11.55
CA LYS A 176 10.05 11.18 -10.47
C LYS A 176 10.19 12.71 -10.45
N GLY A 177 11.35 13.24 -10.85
CA GLY A 177 11.67 14.69 -10.79
C GLY A 177 10.63 15.62 -11.40
N PRO A 178 10.15 15.39 -12.65
CA PRO A 178 9.10 16.21 -13.25
C PRO A 178 7.79 16.25 -12.47
N HIS A 179 7.47 15.19 -11.70
CA HIS A 179 6.25 15.14 -10.90
C HIS A 179 6.36 15.98 -9.62
N LEU A 180 7.58 16.26 -9.14
CA LEU A 180 7.80 17.11 -7.97
C LEU A 180 7.50 18.59 -8.25
N LEU A 181 7.58 19.02 -9.52
CA LEU A 181 7.26 20.39 -9.94
C LEU A 181 5.76 20.73 -9.83
N HIS A 182 4.89 19.73 -9.70
CA HIS A 182 3.45 19.92 -9.52
C HIS A 182 3.01 19.83 -8.04
N LEU A 183 3.97 19.68 -7.12
CA LEU A 183 3.73 19.61 -5.68
C LEU A 183 4.14 20.90 -4.95
N SER A 184 4.51 21.95 -5.70
CA SER A 184 4.88 23.29 -5.21
C SER A 184 3.73 24.28 -5.34
#